data_AF-A0A7C1PV10-F1
#
_entry.id   AF-A0A7C1PV10-F1
#
_cell.length_a   1.000
_cell.length_b   1.000
_cell.length_c   1.000
_cell.angle_alpha   90.00
_cell.angle_beta   90.00
_cell.angle_gamma   90.00
#
_symmetry.space_group_name_H-M   'P 1'
#
loop_
_entity.id
_entity.type
_entity.pdbx_description
1 polymer ?
#
loop_
_entity_poly.entity_id
_entity_poly.type
_entity_poly.pdbx_seq_one_letter_code
_entity_poly.pdbx_strand_id
1 'polypeptide(L)'
;MTEEELRVGVYVCHCGTNIAGVVDVDAVVEYAASLPNVVHATKNMYMCSLPAQSGIKEDIKKHSLNRVVVASCTPKMHEPTF
;
A
#
# COMPACT_ATOMS: atom_id res chain seq x y z
N MET A 1 4.76 -14.36 23.85
CA MET A 1 4.53 -13.12 23.08
C MET A 1 3.08 -13.17 22.69
N THR A 2 2.25 -12.23 23.15
CA THR A 2 0.85 -12.14 22.71
C THR A 2 0.88 -11.78 21.23
N GLU A 3 0.30 -12.61 20.36
CA GLU A 3 0.15 -12.29 18.94
C GLU A 3 -0.80 -11.10 18.83
N GLU A 4 -0.24 -9.91 18.56
CA GLU A 4 -1.04 -8.74 18.25
C GLU A 4 -1.86 -9.00 16.98
N GLU A 5 -3.14 -8.62 16.99
CA GLU A 5 -4.03 -8.75 15.84
C GLU A 5 -3.40 -8.07 14.61
N LEU A 6 -3.32 -8.79 13.48
CA LEU A 6 -2.74 -8.26 12.26
C LEU A 6 -3.61 -7.13 11.69
N ARG A 7 -2.96 -5.99 11.42
CA ARG A 7 -3.56 -4.78 10.86
C ARG A 7 -2.71 -4.32 9.69
N VAL A 8 -3.06 -4.81 8.50
CA VAL A 8 -2.31 -4.63 7.27
C VAL A 8 -2.85 -3.42 6.50
N GLY A 9 -1.96 -2.55 6.06
CA GLY A 9 -2.25 -1.52 5.06
C GLY A 9 -1.70 -1.91 3.69
N VAL A 10 -2.54 -1.90 2.66
CA VAL A 10 -2.17 -2.21 1.27
C VAL A 10 -2.19 -0.95 0.42
N TYR A 11 -1.08 -0.67 -0.26
CA TYR A 11 -0.90 0.53 -1.06
C TYR A 11 -0.53 0.16 -2.49
N VAL A 12 -1.43 0.43 -3.45
CA VAL A 12 -1.25 0.06 -4.86
C VAL A 12 -0.83 1.28 -5.68
N CYS A 13 0.24 1.14 -6.46
CA CYS A 13 0.79 2.24 -7.25
C CYS A 13 0.28 2.19 -8.71
N HIS A 14 -0.19 3.32 -9.25
CA HIS A 14 -0.45 3.43 -10.70
C HIS A 14 0.83 3.50 -11.52
N CYS A 15 1.90 4.10 -10.97
CA CYS A 15 3.16 4.38 -11.64
C CYS A 15 2.96 5.06 -13.02
N GLY A 16 2.10 6.08 -13.05
CA GLY A 16 1.66 6.65 -14.33
C GLY A 16 0.88 5.64 -15.15
N THR A 17 1.37 5.33 -16.35
CA THR A 17 0.82 4.31 -17.23
C THR A 17 1.60 2.99 -17.18
N ASN A 18 2.68 2.91 -16.41
CA ASN A 18 3.52 1.70 -16.37
C ASN A 18 2.79 0.51 -15.74
N ILE A 19 2.02 0.75 -14.67
CA ILE A 19 1.19 -0.29 -14.03
C ILE A 19 -0.27 -0.10 -14.48
N ALA A 20 -0.82 1.10 -14.31
CA ALA A 20 -2.23 1.37 -14.62
C ALA A 20 -2.60 1.30 -16.11
N GLY A 21 -1.60 1.26 -17.01
CA GLY A 21 -1.84 1.04 -18.45
C GLY A 21 -2.16 -0.42 -18.80
N VAL A 22 -1.96 -1.36 -17.88
CA VAL A 22 -2.16 -2.80 -18.10
C VAL A 22 -2.99 -3.44 -16.99
N VAL A 23 -2.76 -3.02 -15.74
CA VAL A 23 -3.44 -3.57 -14.56
C VAL A 23 -4.58 -2.63 -14.14
N ASP A 24 -5.76 -3.19 -13.89
CA ASP A 24 -6.85 -2.48 -13.24
C ASP A 24 -6.54 -2.28 -11.76
N VAL A 25 -6.00 -1.10 -11.43
CA VAL A 25 -5.59 -0.76 -10.06
C VAL A 25 -6.77 -0.61 -9.12
N ASP A 26 -7.95 -0.20 -9.61
CA ASP A 26 -9.16 -0.12 -8.79
C ASP A 26 -9.60 -1.50 -8.34
N ALA A 27 -9.69 -2.45 -9.28
CA ALA A 27 -10.04 -3.83 -8.98
C ALA A 27 -9.05 -4.47 -7.99
N VAL A 28 -7.75 -4.15 -8.08
CA VAL A 28 -6.73 -4.66 -7.14
C VAL A 28 -6.92 -4.08 -5.74
N VAL A 29 -7.24 -2.79 -5.61
CA VAL A 29 -7.51 -2.16 -4.30
C VAL A 29 -8.77 -2.75 -3.68
N GLU A 30 -9.84 -2.90 -4.45
CA GLU A 30 -11.10 -3.50 -3.98
C GLU A 30 -10.89 -4.93 -3.51
N TYR A 31 -10.16 -5.72 -4.30
CA TYR A 31 -9.80 -7.08 -3.92
C TYR A 31 -8.95 -7.10 -2.65
N ALA A 32 -7.91 -6.25 -2.55
CA ALA A 32 -7.06 -6.19 -1.37
C ALA A 32 -7.84 -5.82 -0.10
N ALA A 33 -8.82 -4.91 -0.20
CA ALA A 33 -9.69 -4.53 0.92
C ALA A 33 -10.56 -5.70 1.42
N SER A 34 -10.83 -6.70 0.58
CA SER A 34 -11.60 -7.90 0.96
C SER A 34 -10.79 -8.97 1.70
N LEU A 35 -9.45 -8.84 1.72
CA LEU A 35 -8.56 -9.85 2.30
C LEU A 35 -8.58 -9.81 3.83
N PRO A 36 -8.42 -10.96 4.51
CA PRO A 36 -8.29 -11.01 5.96
C PRO A 36 -7.17 -10.08 6.45
N ASN A 37 -7.41 -9.42 7.59
CA ASN A 37 -6.48 -8.53 8.27
C ASN A 37 -6.10 -7.24 7.53
N VAL A 38 -6.56 -7.02 6.30
CA VAL A 38 -6.41 -5.74 5.61
C VAL A 38 -7.44 -4.77 6.14
N VAL A 39 -6.97 -3.78 6.92
CA VAL A 39 -7.84 -2.76 7.53
C VAL A 39 -7.83 -1.44 6.75
N HIS A 40 -6.91 -1.31 5.79
CA HIS A 40 -6.79 -0.16 4.91
C HIS A 40 -6.22 -0.61 3.57
N ALA A 41 -6.88 -0.26 2.46
CA ALA A 41 -6.36 -0.44 1.12
C ALA A 41 -6.58 0.84 0.33
N THR A 42 -5.54 1.33 -0.36
CA THR A 42 -5.63 2.56 -1.14
C THR A 42 -4.70 2.52 -2.35
N LYS A 43 -4.86 3.50 -3.23
CA LYS A 43 -4.03 3.69 -4.42
C LYS A 43 -3.54 5.13 -4.52
N ASN A 44 -2.40 5.29 -5.18
CA ASN A 44 -1.85 6.60 -5.50
C ASN A 44 -1.14 6.57 -6.86
N MET A 45 -1.03 7.73 -7.51
CA MET A 45 -0.34 7.89 -8.79
C MET A 45 1.14 7.48 -8.70
N TYR A 46 1.82 7.93 -7.64
CA TYR A 46 3.23 7.64 -7.39
C TYR A 46 3.47 7.38 -5.90
N MET A 47 3.48 6.10 -5.52
CA MET A 47 3.63 5.71 -4.11
C MET A 47 5.00 6.06 -3.52
N CYS A 48 6.04 6.17 -4.35
CA CYS A 48 7.37 6.60 -3.92
C CYS A 48 7.52 8.11 -3.74
N SER A 49 6.51 8.92 -4.08
CA SER A 49 6.55 10.37 -3.89
C SER A 49 6.49 10.76 -2.41
N LEU A 50 7.10 11.89 -2.04
CA LEU A 50 7.07 12.38 -0.65
C LEU A 50 5.65 12.54 -0.09
N PRO A 51 4.66 13.09 -0.83
CA PRO A 51 3.29 13.17 -0.32
C PRO A 51 2.68 11.79 -0.04
N ALA A 52 2.91 10.80 -0.92
CA ALA A 52 2.39 9.45 -0.72
C ALA A 52 3.05 8.75 0.48
N GLN A 53 4.36 8.93 0.66
CA GLN A 53 5.08 8.42 1.84
C GLN A 53 4.58 9.04 3.14
N SER A 54 4.29 10.34 3.15
CA SER A 54 3.67 11.01 4.30
C SER A 54 2.27 10.44 4.58
N GLY A 55 1.47 10.21 3.54
CA GLY A 55 0.18 9.54 3.65
C GLY A 55 0.28 8.16 4.30
N ILE A 56 1.22 7.30 3.86
CA ILE A 56 1.46 5.99 4.50
C ILE A 56 1.76 6.15 5.99
N LYS A 57 2.62 7.11 6.37
CA LYS A 57 2.96 7.37 7.79
C LYS A 57 1.76 7.84 8.61
N GLU A 58 0.89 8.66 8.03
CA GLU A 58 -0.35 9.12 8.66
C GLU A 58 -1.33 7.95 8.82
N ASP A 59 -1.51 7.13 7.79
CA ASP A 59 -2.40 5.98 7.78
C ASP A 59 -1.93 4.89 8.76
N ILE A 60 -0.62 4.67 8.91
CA ILE A 60 -0.06 3.79 9.95
C ILE A 60 -0.54 4.21 11.33
N LYS A 61 -0.49 5.50 11.65
CA LYS A 61 -0.95 6.01 12.95
C LYS A 61 -2.47 5.96 13.07
N LYS A 62 -3.18 6.42 12.05
CA LYS A 62 -4.65 6.55 12.01
C LYS A 62 -5.36 5.19 12.12
N HIS A 63 -4.84 4.19 11.43
CA HIS A 63 -5.44 2.85 11.37
C HIS A 63 -4.74 1.85 12.31
N SER A 64 -3.75 2.30 13.07
CA SER A 64 -2.92 1.45 13.95
C SER A 64 -2.37 0.25 13.20
N LEU A 65 -1.79 0.49 12.03
CA LEU A 65 -1.22 -0.57 11.19
C LEU A 65 0.03 -1.15 11.85
N ASN A 66 0.17 -2.46 11.79
CA ASN A 66 1.39 -3.16 12.22
C ASN A 66 2.07 -3.90 11.07
N ARG A 67 1.49 -3.90 9.87
CA ARG A 67 2.08 -4.41 8.63
C ARG A 67 1.73 -3.50 7.45
N VAL A 68 2.63 -3.40 6.49
CA VAL A 68 2.46 -2.61 5.27
C VAL A 68 2.82 -3.45 4.06
N VAL A 69 1.99 -3.39 3.02
CA VAL A 69 2.25 -3.98 1.71
C VAL A 69 2.18 -2.88 0.67
N VAL A 70 3.22 -2.75 -0.15
CA VAL A 70 3.27 -1.78 -1.24
C VAL A 70 3.35 -2.54 -2.56
N ALA A 71 2.25 -2.58 -3.30
CA ALA A 71 2.18 -3.17 -4.64
C ALA A 71 2.61 -2.13 -5.67
N SER A 72 3.90 -2.14 -6.02
CA SER A 72 4.54 -1.11 -6.86
C SER A 72 5.71 -1.72 -7.67
N CYS A 73 6.79 -0.95 -7.85
CA CYS A 73 8.01 -1.36 -8.54
C CYS A 73 8.83 -2.41 -7.76
N THR A 74 9.96 -2.82 -8.34
CA THR A 74 10.89 -3.78 -7.73
C THR A 74 11.45 -3.31 -6.37
N PRO A 75 11.54 -4.20 -5.36
CA PRO A 75 12.16 -3.87 -4.07
C PRO A 75 13.64 -3.47 -4.22
N LYS A 76 14.34 -3.98 -5.24
CA LYS A 76 15.73 -3.62 -5.55
C LYS A 76 15.96 -2.11 -5.70
N MET A 77 14.92 -1.36 -6.06
CA MET A 77 14.99 0.08 -6.28
C MET A 77 14.44 0.88 -5.09
N HIS A 78 13.32 0.45 -4.51
CA HIS A 78 12.56 1.28 -3.57
C HIS A 78 12.36 0.67 -2.18
N GLU A 79 12.87 -0.52 -1.89
CA GLU A 79 12.80 -1.09 -0.54
C GLU A 79 13.41 -0.15 0.52
N PRO A 80 14.58 0.50 0.33
CA PRO A 80 15.09 1.45 1.33
C PRO A 80 14.29 2.75 1.45
N THR A 81 13.39 3.02 0.49
CA THR A 81 12.55 4.22 0.48
C THR A 81 11.29 4.03 1.34
N PHE A 82 10.78 2.80 1.41
CA PHE A 82 9.58 2.43 2.13
C PHE A 82 9.91 1.89 3.53
#